data_AF-A0AAV6RSE3-F1
#
_entry.id   AF-A0AAV6RSE3-F1
#
_cell.length_a   1.000
_cell.length_b   1.000
_cell.length_c   1.000
_cell.angle_alpha   90.00
_cell.angle_beta   90.00
_cell.angle_gamma   90.00
#
_symmetry.space_group_name_H-M   'P 1'
#
loop_
_entity.id
_entity.type
_entity.pdbx_description
1 polymer ?
#
loop_
_entity_poly.entity_id
_entity_poly.type
_entity_poly.pdbx_seq_one_letter_code
_entity_poly.pdbx_strand_id
1 'polypeptide(L)'
;MGHTDGPLMYSYTRPHADKSRSSQLQTCPPNTHDNLNIALGAIRVLGLELIERELKPHLDTVMTSIKEGRKGAAEQVVISGILPILALSLRNRGPLTLLTAKLVAELTKESVVRKGFGDAGLVTALLSILTSADQELLFHAVRAISRMSYNSSKLQELLLRQGAMPRLVAILLRFPEKEALEEVCLQALCNLSGISVAEEAGMVWERGLSVRPGESVFHGVSPHTCGFASSVTLVRVCRWASGQYASTLRFSSAAPPLSGFSMGTSAPLVGSRSLASEVVRVCLS
;
A
#
# COMPACT_ATOMS: atom_id res chain seq x y z
N MET A 1 68.92 -68.15 -28.71
CA MET A 1 67.61 -67.91 -29.35
C MET A 1 66.55 -68.01 -28.27
N GLY A 2 65.88 -66.90 -27.98
CA GLY A 2 65.22 -66.65 -26.69
C GLY A 2 63.77 -67.12 -26.59
N HIS A 3 63.50 -67.84 -25.51
CA HIS A 3 62.24 -68.03 -24.77
C HIS A 3 62.70 -67.97 -23.29
N THR A 4 62.10 -67.32 -22.30
CA THR A 4 60.71 -67.07 -21.84
C THR A 4 60.72 -65.72 -21.10
N ASP A 5 59.62 -64.97 -20.98
CA ASP A 5 58.69 -65.06 -19.85
C ASP A 5 57.46 -64.18 -20.16
N GLY A 6 56.26 -64.70 -19.90
CA GLY A 6 55.01 -63.94 -19.94
C GLY A 6 54.14 -64.30 -18.75
N PRO A 7 53.53 -63.33 -18.04
CA PRO A 7 52.60 -63.63 -16.96
C PRO A 7 51.14 -63.64 -17.42
N LEU A 8 50.39 -64.53 -16.77
CA LEU A 8 48.95 -64.76 -16.86
C LEU A 8 48.13 -63.54 -16.41
N MET A 9 47.06 -63.20 -17.12
CA MET A 9 45.95 -62.42 -16.57
C MET A 9 44.58 -63.01 -16.97
N TYR A 10 43.74 -63.17 -15.95
CA TYR A 10 42.39 -63.73 -16.00
C TYR A 10 41.34 -62.68 -16.42
N SER A 11 40.49 -63.12 -17.34
CA SER A 11 39.08 -62.80 -17.63
C SER A 11 38.37 -61.58 -16.99
N TYR A 12 37.70 -60.81 -17.84
CA TYR A 12 36.36 -60.25 -17.55
C TYR A 12 35.45 -60.30 -18.79
N THR A 13 34.30 -60.95 -18.63
CA THR A 13 33.24 -61.18 -19.63
C THR A 13 32.31 -59.96 -19.74
N ARG A 14 31.91 -59.63 -20.97
CA ARG A 14 30.86 -58.64 -21.30
C ARG A 14 29.56 -59.40 -21.61
N PRO A 15 28.39 -58.91 -21.20
CA PRO A 15 27.28 -58.98 -22.14
C PRO A 15 26.41 -57.70 -22.22
N HIS A 16 25.83 -57.58 -23.40
CA HIS A 16 24.88 -56.62 -23.92
C HIS A 16 23.61 -56.52 -23.05
N ALA A 17 23.10 -55.31 -22.81
CA ALA A 17 21.72 -55.12 -22.34
C ALA A 17 21.14 -53.85 -22.97
N ASP A 18 20.24 -54.08 -23.91
CA ASP A 18 19.35 -53.12 -24.53
C ASP A 18 18.12 -52.94 -23.61
N LYS A 19 17.82 -51.72 -23.16
CA LYS A 19 16.59 -51.39 -22.43
C LYS A 19 16.09 -50.00 -22.81
N SER A 20 15.13 -50.04 -23.74
CA SER A 20 14.04 -49.08 -23.93
C SER A 20 13.69 -48.32 -22.64
N ARG A 21 13.84 -47.00 -22.66
CA ARG A 21 13.34 -46.11 -21.61
C ARG A 21 12.37 -45.11 -22.26
N SER A 22 11.09 -45.45 -22.18
CA SER A 22 9.98 -44.57 -22.54
C SER A 22 10.14 -43.20 -21.89
N SER A 23 10.05 -42.19 -22.73
CA SER A 23 10.00 -40.77 -22.42
C SER A 23 8.75 -40.46 -21.61
N GLN A 24 8.79 -40.63 -20.29
CA GLN A 24 7.88 -39.92 -19.41
C GLN A 24 8.44 -38.50 -19.20
N LEU A 25 7.91 -37.57 -19.98
CA LEU A 25 7.98 -36.13 -19.70
C LEU A 25 7.34 -35.90 -18.34
N GLN A 26 8.18 -35.89 -17.31
CA GLN A 26 7.81 -35.45 -15.99
C GLN A 26 7.76 -33.91 -16.04
N THR A 27 6.58 -33.36 -16.36
CA THR A 27 6.32 -31.93 -16.21
C THR A 27 6.47 -31.58 -14.74
N CYS A 28 7.60 -30.97 -14.38
CA CYS A 28 7.72 -30.20 -13.16
C CYS A 28 6.57 -29.18 -13.11
N PRO A 29 5.95 -28.92 -11.95
CA PRO A 29 5.03 -27.80 -11.83
C PRO A 29 5.76 -26.53 -12.30
N PRO A 30 5.13 -25.69 -13.15
CA PRO A 30 5.79 -24.49 -13.64
C PRO A 30 6.24 -23.66 -12.45
N ASN A 31 7.54 -23.33 -12.43
CA ASN A 31 8.15 -22.56 -11.37
C ASN A 31 7.34 -21.26 -11.22
N THR A 32 6.92 -20.92 -9.99
CA THR A 32 6.05 -19.76 -9.76
C THR A 32 6.69 -18.44 -10.22
N HIS A 33 8.02 -18.40 -10.28
CA HIS A 33 8.79 -17.30 -10.87
C HIS A 33 8.53 -17.11 -12.37
N ASP A 34 8.48 -18.19 -13.13
CA ASP A 34 8.28 -18.15 -14.59
C ASP A 34 6.86 -17.65 -14.91
N ASN A 35 5.87 -18.06 -14.11
CA ASN A 35 4.49 -17.61 -14.27
C ASN A 35 4.34 -16.09 -14.10
N LEU A 36 5.07 -15.47 -13.17
CA LEU A 36 5.05 -14.02 -12.98
C LEU A 36 5.64 -13.30 -14.21
N ASN A 37 6.82 -13.72 -14.67
CA ASN A 37 7.47 -13.08 -15.81
C ASN A 37 6.65 -13.22 -17.09
N ILE A 38 6.03 -14.39 -17.31
CA ILE A 38 5.09 -14.62 -18.42
C ILE A 38 3.90 -13.67 -18.33
N ALA A 39 3.27 -13.56 -17.15
CA ALA A 39 2.14 -12.66 -16.96
C ALA A 39 2.52 -11.18 -17.18
N LEU A 40 3.68 -10.75 -16.68
CA LEU A 40 4.17 -9.38 -16.89
C LEU A 40 4.46 -9.10 -18.36
N GLY A 41 5.04 -10.06 -19.07
CA GLY A 41 5.26 -9.99 -20.52
C GLY A 41 3.94 -9.87 -21.30
N ALA A 42 2.94 -10.69 -20.96
CA ALA A 42 1.63 -10.65 -21.58
C ALA A 42 0.90 -9.31 -21.33
N ILE A 43 0.93 -8.80 -20.09
CA ILE A 43 0.36 -7.48 -19.76
C ILE A 43 1.03 -6.38 -20.60
N ARG A 44 2.35 -6.42 -20.79
CA ARG A 44 3.05 -5.41 -21.60
C ARG A 44 2.60 -5.40 -23.06
N VAL A 45 2.30 -6.57 -23.64
CA VAL A 45 1.88 -6.71 -25.03
C VAL A 45 0.40 -6.36 -25.22
N LEU A 46 -0.46 -6.91 -24.37
CA LEU A 46 -1.93 -6.83 -24.50
C LEU A 46 -2.53 -5.62 -23.77
N GLY A 47 -1.75 -4.97 -22.91
CA GLY A 47 -2.23 -4.03 -21.89
C GLY A 47 -2.84 -2.73 -22.42
N LEU A 48 -2.56 -2.35 -23.67
CA LEU A 48 -3.10 -1.11 -24.24
C LEU A 48 -4.55 -1.27 -24.71
N GLU A 49 -4.96 -2.48 -25.10
CA GLU A 49 -6.32 -2.75 -25.58
C GLU A 49 -7.31 -2.93 -24.43
N LEU A 50 -6.81 -3.19 -23.22
CA LEU A 50 -7.60 -3.34 -21.99
C LEU A 50 -8.72 -4.40 -22.08
N ILE A 51 -8.53 -5.41 -22.92
CA ILE A 51 -9.50 -6.49 -23.11
C ILE A 51 -9.53 -7.35 -21.84
N GLU A 52 -10.65 -7.33 -21.13
CA GLU A 52 -10.80 -7.99 -19.82
C GLU A 52 -10.43 -9.48 -19.85
N ARG A 53 -11.02 -10.24 -20.78
CA ARG A 53 -10.83 -11.71 -20.87
C ARG A 53 -9.36 -12.11 -21.07
N GLU A 54 -8.56 -11.23 -21.66
CA GLU A 54 -7.16 -11.49 -22.01
C GLU A 54 -6.23 -11.02 -20.88
N LEU A 55 -6.49 -9.85 -20.28
CA LEU A 55 -5.64 -9.30 -19.24
C LEU A 55 -5.91 -9.82 -17.83
N LYS A 56 -7.17 -10.14 -17.52
CA LYS A 56 -7.58 -10.58 -16.18
C LYS A 56 -6.74 -11.74 -15.63
N PRO A 57 -6.50 -12.87 -16.33
CA PRO A 57 -5.72 -13.98 -15.79
C PRO A 57 -4.27 -13.58 -15.47
N HIS A 58 -3.68 -12.68 -16.25
CA HIS A 58 -2.32 -12.19 -16.01
C HIS A 58 -2.27 -11.23 -14.83
N LEU A 59 -3.24 -10.31 -14.70
CA LEU A 59 -3.37 -9.44 -13.53
C LEU A 59 -3.62 -10.23 -12.25
N ASP A 60 -4.43 -11.29 -12.31
CA ASP A 60 -4.67 -12.21 -11.19
C ASP A 60 -3.37 -12.95 -10.79
N THR A 61 -2.55 -13.37 -11.76
CA THR A 61 -1.23 -13.99 -11.49
C THR A 61 -0.27 -13.02 -10.80
N VAL A 62 -0.21 -11.77 -11.26
CA VAL A 62 0.61 -10.73 -10.62
C VAL A 62 0.09 -10.45 -9.21
N MET A 63 -1.23 -10.28 -9.05
CA MET A 63 -1.87 -10.07 -7.75
C MET A 63 -1.51 -11.15 -6.74
N THR A 64 -1.64 -12.42 -7.11
CA THR A 64 -1.29 -13.55 -6.25
C THR A 64 0.18 -13.49 -5.86
N SER A 65 1.07 -13.24 -6.82
CA SER A 65 2.51 -13.15 -6.56
C SER A 65 2.88 -12.02 -5.58
N ILE A 66 2.20 -10.87 -5.67
CA ILE A 66 2.39 -9.75 -4.74
C ILE A 66 1.82 -10.09 -3.35
N LYS A 67 0.62 -10.66 -3.27
CA LYS A 67 -0.03 -11.02 -2.00
C LYS A 67 0.73 -12.10 -1.22
N GLU A 68 1.36 -13.03 -1.92
CA GLU A 68 2.20 -14.07 -1.33
C GLU A 68 3.52 -13.51 -0.76
N GLY A 69 3.81 -12.23 -0.92
CA GLY A 69 5.05 -11.61 -0.43
C GLY A 69 6.29 -12.17 -1.13
N ARG A 70 6.16 -12.59 -2.41
CA ARG A 70 7.29 -13.13 -3.16
C ARG A 70 8.38 -12.06 -3.29
N LYS A 71 9.55 -12.34 -2.72
CA LYS A 71 10.70 -11.43 -2.74
C LYS A 71 11.02 -11.01 -4.16
N GLY A 72 11.13 -9.70 -4.40
CA GLY A 72 11.44 -9.13 -5.71
C GLY A 72 10.25 -8.96 -6.66
N ALA A 73 9.05 -9.46 -6.33
CA ALA A 73 7.92 -9.44 -7.26
C ALA A 73 7.44 -8.01 -7.57
N ALA A 74 7.43 -7.12 -6.59
CA ALA A 74 7.08 -5.72 -6.83
C ALA A 74 8.12 -5.03 -7.72
N GLU A 75 9.41 -5.30 -7.51
CA GLU A 75 10.49 -4.78 -8.34
C GLU A 75 10.36 -5.28 -9.77
N GLN A 76 10.01 -6.56 -9.97
CA GLN A 76 9.75 -7.11 -11.31
C GLN A 76 8.57 -6.42 -12.01
N VAL A 77 7.51 -6.04 -11.28
CA VAL A 77 6.40 -5.25 -11.82
C VAL A 77 6.89 -3.90 -12.35
N VAL A 78 7.79 -3.23 -11.62
CA VAL A 78 8.37 -1.95 -12.06
C VAL A 78 9.30 -2.14 -13.25
N ILE A 79 10.23 -3.10 -13.17
CA ILE A 79 11.22 -3.40 -14.21
C ILE A 79 10.52 -3.79 -15.52
N SER A 80 9.41 -4.53 -15.44
CA SER A 80 8.64 -4.95 -16.61
C SER A 80 7.92 -3.81 -17.31
N GLY A 81 7.88 -2.61 -16.71
CA GLY A 81 7.32 -1.41 -17.32
C GLY A 81 5.80 -1.38 -17.37
N ILE A 82 5.10 -2.17 -16.54
CA ILE A 82 3.64 -2.28 -16.63
C ILE A 82 2.88 -1.22 -15.81
N LEU A 83 3.54 -0.42 -14.97
CA LEU A 83 2.88 0.60 -14.15
C LEU A 83 2.03 1.61 -14.97
N PRO A 84 2.48 2.12 -16.14
CA PRO A 84 1.66 2.99 -16.97
C PRO A 84 0.40 2.31 -17.52
N ILE A 85 0.45 1.00 -17.77
CA ILE A 85 -0.70 0.19 -18.19
C ILE A 85 -1.72 0.08 -17.04
N LEU A 86 -1.25 -0.12 -15.81
CA LEU A 86 -2.11 -0.09 -14.62
C LEU A 86 -2.76 1.30 -14.46
N ALA A 87 -2.01 2.38 -14.66
CA ALA A 87 -2.55 3.74 -14.63
C ALA A 87 -3.61 3.97 -15.73
N LEU A 88 -3.38 3.45 -16.94
CA LEU A 88 -4.33 3.50 -18.04
C LEU A 88 -5.63 2.73 -17.71
N SER A 89 -5.52 1.51 -17.20
CA SER A 89 -6.67 0.68 -16.77
C SER A 89 -7.53 1.37 -15.71
N LEU A 90 -6.90 2.04 -14.74
CA LEU A 90 -7.61 2.83 -13.72
C LEU A 90 -8.35 4.04 -14.34
N ARG A 91 -7.74 4.75 -15.29
CA ARG A 91 -8.37 5.92 -15.94
C ARG A 91 -9.52 5.52 -16.85
N ASN A 92 -9.42 4.37 -17.52
CA ASN A 92 -10.45 3.87 -18.43
C ASN A 92 -11.77 3.52 -17.72
N ARG A 93 -11.73 3.25 -16.40
CA ARG A 93 -12.91 2.87 -15.60
C ARG A 93 -13.72 1.71 -16.18
N GLY A 94 -13.03 0.73 -16.74
CA GLY A 94 -13.62 -0.49 -17.27
C GLY A 94 -13.74 -1.62 -16.24
N PRO A 95 -14.06 -2.84 -16.69
CA PRO A 95 -14.24 -4.01 -15.81
C PRO A 95 -13.00 -4.37 -14.97
N LEU A 96 -11.80 -4.08 -15.49
CA LEU A 96 -10.53 -4.35 -14.81
C LEU A 96 -10.18 -3.34 -13.71
N THR A 97 -10.91 -2.24 -13.59
CA THR A 97 -10.52 -1.11 -12.73
C THR A 97 -10.45 -1.50 -11.25
N LEU A 98 -11.40 -2.28 -10.74
CA LEU A 98 -11.38 -2.75 -9.35
C LEU A 98 -10.19 -3.68 -9.07
N LEU A 99 -9.93 -4.66 -9.95
CA LEU A 99 -8.78 -5.55 -9.84
C LEU A 99 -7.46 -4.76 -9.87
N THR A 100 -7.38 -3.78 -10.77
CA THR A 100 -6.20 -2.92 -10.90
C THR A 100 -6.00 -2.04 -9.66
N ALA A 101 -7.06 -1.47 -9.09
CA ALA A 101 -6.99 -0.69 -7.86
C ALA A 101 -6.52 -1.53 -6.67
N LYS A 102 -7.03 -2.77 -6.55
CA LYS A 102 -6.55 -3.75 -5.58
C LYS A 102 -5.05 -4.01 -5.77
N LEU A 103 -4.61 -4.21 -7.01
CA LEU A 103 -3.22 -4.55 -7.32
C LEU A 103 -2.28 -3.41 -6.94
N VAL A 104 -2.64 -2.19 -7.32
CA VAL A 104 -1.89 -0.98 -6.97
C VAL A 104 -1.85 -0.79 -5.46
N ALA A 105 -2.97 -1.00 -4.75
CA ALA A 105 -2.97 -0.94 -3.29
C ALA A 105 -1.98 -1.95 -2.68
N GLU A 106 -1.93 -3.19 -3.17
CA GLU A 106 -0.95 -4.17 -2.68
C GLU A 106 0.50 -3.78 -3.02
N LEU A 107 0.77 -3.31 -4.24
CA LEU A 107 2.09 -2.83 -4.64
C LEU A 107 2.59 -1.67 -3.77
N THR A 108 1.69 -0.81 -3.29
CA THR A 108 2.06 0.33 -2.44
C THR A 108 2.53 -0.04 -1.03
N LYS A 109 2.39 -1.29 -0.61
CA LYS A 109 3.05 -1.81 0.61
C LYS A 109 4.57 -1.80 0.47
N GLU A 110 5.06 -2.08 -0.73
CA GLU A 110 6.48 -2.21 -1.00
C GLU A 110 7.13 -0.84 -1.19
N SER A 111 7.80 -0.37 -0.13
CA SER A 111 8.35 0.98 -0.12
C SER A 111 9.38 1.25 -1.23
N VAL A 112 10.11 0.20 -1.63
CA VAL A 112 11.18 0.23 -2.65
C VAL A 112 10.69 0.61 -4.05
N VAL A 113 9.43 0.31 -4.37
CA VAL A 113 8.85 0.60 -5.70
C VAL A 113 8.08 1.91 -5.77
N ARG A 114 7.82 2.57 -4.62
CA ARG A 114 6.98 3.77 -4.56
C ARG A 114 7.46 4.92 -5.43
N LYS A 115 8.78 5.03 -5.64
CA LYS A 115 9.37 6.08 -6.49
C LYS A 115 8.81 6.06 -7.92
N GLY A 116 8.53 4.87 -8.47
CA GLY A 116 8.03 4.70 -9.84
C GLY A 116 6.56 5.10 -10.03
N PHE A 117 5.78 5.23 -8.95
CA PHE A 117 4.34 5.44 -9.07
C PHE A 117 3.95 6.85 -9.55
N GLY A 118 4.71 7.86 -9.12
CA GLY A 118 4.50 9.24 -9.59
C GLY A 118 4.76 9.34 -11.09
N ASP A 119 5.93 8.86 -11.51
CA ASP A 119 6.41 8.95 -12.89
C ASP A 119 5.55 8.11 -13.86
N ALA A 120 4.99 6.99 -13.39
CA ALA A 120 4.06 6.16 -14.16
C ALA A 120 2.62 6.72 -14.24
N GLY A 121 2.33 7.84 -13.58
CA GLY A 121 1.01 8.48 -13.60
C GLY A 121 -0.07 7.78 -12.75
N LEU A 122 0.32 6.87 -11.84
CA LEU A 122 -0.60 6.19 -10.94
C LEU A 122 -1.27 7.16 -9.96
N VAL A 123 -0.56 8.21 -9.52
CA VAL A 123 -1.14 9.26 -8.65
C VAL A 123 -2.37 9.87 -9.30
N THR A 124 -2.24 10.38 -10.52
CA THR A 124 -3.35 11.02 -11.24
C THR A 124 -4.47 10.03 -11.54
N ALA A 125 -4.13 8.78 -11.84
CA ALA A 125 -5.12 7.73 -12.08
C ALA A 125 -5.97 7.44 -10.83
N LEU A 126 -5.33 7.26 -9.66
CA LEU A 126 -6.00 7.03 -8.38
C LEU A 126 -6.84 8.24 -7.95
N LEU A 127 -6.35 9.46 -8.14
CA LEU A 127 -7.12 10.67 -7.85
C LEU A 127 -8.40 10.78 -8.70
N SER A 128 -8.36 10.28 -9.94
CA SER A 128 -9.56 10.19 -10.77
C SER A 128 -10.62 9.28 -10.12
N ILE A 129 -10.20 8.14 -9.55
CA ILE A 129 -11.09 7.15 -8.92
C ILE A 129 -11.83 7.73 -7.71
N LEU A 130 -11.26 8.70 -6.99
CA LEU A 130 -11.89 9.32 -5.80
C LEU A 130 -13.26 9.99 -6.07
N THR A 131 -13.65 10.15 -7.34
CA THR A 131 -14.98 10.65 -7.75
C THR A 131 -16.02 9.54 -7.95
N SER A 132 -15.63 8.27 -7.90
CA SER A 132 -16.53 7.12 -8.06
C SER A 132 -17.62 7.07 -6.97
N ALA A 133 -18.73 6.40 -7.26
CA ALA A 133 -19.75 6.04 -6.26
C ALA A 133 -19.53 4.62 -5.67
N ASP A 134 -18.65 3.82 -6.28
CA ASP A 134 -18.31 2.47 -5.83
C ASP A 134 -17.40 2.53 -4.58
N GLN A 135 -17.94 2.11 -3.45
CA GLN A 135 -17.29 2.16 -2.15
C GLN A 135 -16.08 1.20 -2.05
N GLU A 136 -16.16 0.02 -2.68
CA GLU A 136 -15.06 -0.94 -2.67
C GLU A 136 -13.87 -0.41 -3.49
N LEU A 137 -14.17 0.16 -4.65
CA LEU A 137 -13.18 0.81 -5.48
C LEU A 137 -12.53 2.02 -4.78
N LEU A 138 -13.34 2.86 -4.12
CA LEU A 138 -12.84 3.98 -3.33
C LEU A 138 -11.93 3.50 -2.20
N PHE A 139 -12.31 2.46 -1.46
CA PHE A 139 -11.52 1.90 -0.37
C PHE A 139 -10.10 1.54 -0.84
N HIS A 140 -9.98 0.79 -1.94
CA HIS A 140 -8.67 0.41 -2.48
C HIS A 140 -7.87 1.61 -3.01
N ALA A 141 -8.52 2.57 -3.66
CA ALA A 141 -7.85 3.77 -4.16
C ALA A 141 -7.32 4.65 -3.02
N VAL A 142 -8.13 4.87 -1.98
CA VAL A 142 -7.73 5.65 -0.80
C VAL A 142 -6.63 4.92 -0.03
N ARG A 143 -6.70 3.59 0.11
CA ARG A 143 -5.63 2.79 0.72
C ARG A 143 -4.30 2.94 0.00
N ALA A 144 -4.32 2.86 -1.33
CA ALA A 144 -3.13 3.10 -2.14
C ALA A 144 -2.56 4.50 -1.90
N ILE A 145 -3.40 5.54 -1.93
CA ILE A 145 -2.99 6.94 -1.68
C ILE A 145 -2.37 7.08 -0.29
N SER A 146 -2.99 6.52 0.75
CA SER A 146 -2.48 6.54 2.12
C SER A 146 -1.06 5.97 2.19
N ARG A 147 -0.86 4.75 1.67
CA ARG A 147 0.45 4.07 1.64
C ARG A 147 1.49 4.82 0.79
N MET A 148 1.05 5.47 -0.30
CA MET A 148 1.92 6.31 -1.12
C MET A 148 2.40 7.56 -0.37
N SER A 149 1.54 8.18 0.43
CA SER A 149 1.88 9.37 1.23
C SER A 149 2.67 9.05 2.52
N TYR A 150 2.60 7.82 3.03
CA TYR A 150 3.29 7.42 4.26
C TYR A 150 4.82 7.52 4.13
N ASN A 151 5.48 8.37 4.94
CA ASN A 151 6.94 8.56 4.90
C ASN A 151 7.51 8.87 3.50
N SER A 152 6.76 9.59 2.65
CA SER A 152 7.22 9.99 1.31
C SER A 152 6.86 11.44 1.01
N SER A 153 7.77 12.37 1.33
CA SER A 153 7.57 13.80 1.08
C SER A 153 7.29 14.12 -0.40
N LYS A 154 8.00 13.47 -1.33
CA LYS A 154 7.79 13.63 -2.78
C LYS A 154 6.37 13.26 -3.20
N LEU A 155 5.86 12.10 -2.78
CA LEU A 155 4.52 11.65 -3.17
C LEU A 155 3.43 12.42 -2.42
N GLN A 156 3.67 12.77 -1.15
CA GLN A 156 2.81 13.64 -0.36
C GLN A 156 2.61 14.99 -1.07
N GLU A 157 3.70 15.68 -1.43
CA GLU A 157 3.63 16.97 -2.12
C GLU A 157 2.89 16.85 -3.46
N LEU A 158 3.17 15.79 -4.23
CA LEU A 158 2.50 15.55 -5.51
C LEU A 158 0.99 15.32 -5.34
N LEU A 159 0.58 14.53 -4.34
CA LEU A 159 -0.83 14.27 -4.02
C LEU A 159 -1.55 15.55 -3.56
N LEU A 160 -0.90 16.37 -2.72
CA LEU A 160 -1.42 17.66 -2.27
C LEU A 160 -1.62 18.61 -3.47
N ARG A 161 -0.60 18.76 -4.31
CA ARG A 161 -0.64 19.61 -5.51
C ARG A 161 -1.74 19.20 -6.49
N GLN A 162 -2.05 17.91 -6.58
CA GLN A 162 -3.12 17.39 -7.45
C GLN A 162 -4.50 17.31 -6.78
N GLY A 163 -4.66 17.88 -5.57
CA GLY A 163 -5.96 17.99 -4.91
C GLY A 163 -6.46 16.68 -4.29
N ALA A 164 -5.59 15.91 -3.65
CA ALA A 164 -5.99 14.73 -2.87
C ALA A 164 -6.86 15.09 -1.65
N MET A 165 -6.46 16.11 -0.88
CA MET A 165 -7.16 16.55 0.34
C MET A 165 -8.66 16.83 0.14
N PRO A 166 -9.10 17.69 -0.81
CA PRO A 166 -10.52 17.97 -0.98
C PRO A 166 -11.34 16.75 -1.41
N ARG A 167 -10.74 15.86 -2.20
CA ARG A 167 -11.40 14.63 -2.66
C ARG A 167 -11.61 13.64 -1.51
N LEU A 168 -10.61 13.49 -0.63
CA LEU A 168 -10.72 12.64 0.56
C LEU A 168 -11.76 13.18 1.55
N VAL A 169 -11.77 14.50 1.78
CA VAL A 169 -12.81 15.15 2.60
C VAL A 169 -14.21 14.92 2.02
N ALA A 170 -14.37 15.06 0.70
CA ALA A 170 -15.66 14.80 0.05
C ALA A 170 -16.13 13.33 0.23
N ILE A 171 -15.22 12.36 0.19
CA ILE A 171 -15.55 10.94 0.44
C ILE A 171 -16.04 10.75 1.88
N LEU A 172 -15.32 11.28 2.87
CA LEU A 172 -15.70 11.19 4.29
C LEU A 172 -17.11 11.73 4.54
N LEU A 173 -17.42 12.89 3.95
CA LEU A 173 -18.73 13.52 4.14
C LEU A 173 -19.85 12.81 3.37
N ARG A 174 -19.53 12.16 2.25
CA ARG A 174 -20.50 11.44 1.42
C ARG A 174 -20.86 10.06 1.97
N PHE A 175 -19.97 9.43 2.73
CA PHE A 175 -20.16 8.07 3.27
C PHE A 175 -19.97 7.99 4.79
N PRO A 176 -20.76 8.73 5.60
CA PRO A 176 -20.56 8.88 7.04
C PRO A 176 -20.88 7.63 7.88
N GLU A 177 -21.28 6.51 7.29
CA GLU A 177 -21.62 5.25 7.99
C GLU A 177 -20.78 4.07 7.49
N LYS A 178 -19.72 4.36 6.74
CA LYS A 178 -18.84 3.34 6.16
C LYS A 178 -17.51 3.34 6.90
N GLU A 179 -17.50 2.74 8.08
CA GLU A 179 -16.36 2.70 9.01
C GLU A 179 -15.03 2.39 8.30
N ALA A 180 -14.94 1.28 7.57
CA ALA A 180 -13.70 0.91 6.87
C ALA A 180 -13.23 1.96 5.84
N LEU A 181 -14.16 2.64 5.15
CA LEU A 181 -13.82 3.71 4.22
C LEU A 181 -13.45 5.01 4.94
N GLU A 182 -14.12 5.30 6.06
CA GLU A 182 -13.82 6.42 6.94
C GLU A 182 -12.40 6.30 7.52
N GLU A 183 -12.08 5.16 8.12
CA GLU A 183 -10.77 4.88 8.70
C GLU A 183 -9.65 5.10 7.68
N VAL A 184 -9.76 4.51 6.49
CA VAL A 184 -8.71 4.64 5.46
C VAL A 184 -8.62 6.08 4.91
N CYS A 185 -9.72 6.83 4.88
CA CYS A 185 -9.71 8.24 4.52
C CYS A 185 -9.02 9.10 5.58
N LEU A 186 -9.35 8.92 6.86
CA LEU A 186 -8.70 9.63 7.97
C LEU A 186 -7.21 9.34 8.01
N GLN A 187 -6.85 8.07 7.82
CA GLN A 187 -5.49 7.60 7.69
C GLN A 187 -4.74 8.27 6.52
N ALA A 188 -5.37 8.40 5.35
CA ALA A 188 -4.80 9.12 4.21
C ALA A 188 -4.63 10.62 4.49
N LEU A 189 -5.58 11.26 5.17
CA LEU A 189 -5.49 12.67 5.54
C LEU A 189 -4.33 12.92 6.51
N CYS A 190 -4.13 12.05 7.52
CA CYS A 190 -2.99 12.12 8.43
C CYS A 190 -1.66 12.04 7.66
N ASN A 191 -1.51 11.01 6.82
CA ASN A 191 -0.29 10.82 6.04
C ASN A 191 -0.02 12.00 5.08
N LEU A 192 -1.06 12.57 4.47
CA LEU A 192 -0.93 13.77 3.63
C LEU A 192 -0.59 15.05 4.42
N SER A 193 -0.96 15.11 5.70
CA SER A 193 -0.59 16.21 6.60
C SER A 193 0.81 16.07 7.21
N GLY A 194 1.54 15.00 6.91
CA GLY A 194 2.87 14.73 7.46
C GLY A 194 2.87 13.92 8.75
N ILE A 195 1.68 13.53 9.24
CA ILE A 195 1.55 12.63 10.39
C ILE A 195 1.51 11.21 9.85
N SER A 196 2.71 10.65 9.74
CA SER A 196 2.97 9.29 9.28
C SER A 196 2.37 8.27 10.23
N VAL A 197 1.15 7.84 9.92
CA VAL A 197 0.47 6.76 10.62
C VAL A 197 0.51 5.54 9.71
N ALA A 198 1.12 4.46 10.20
CA ALA A 198 1.17 3.20 9.48
C ALA A 198 -0.20 2.51 9.55
N GLU A 199 -0.58 1.77 8.50
CA GLU A 199 -1.81 0.96 8.52
C GLU A 199 -1.79 -0.08 9.64
N GLU A 200 -0.62 -0.70 9.89
CA GLU A 200 -0.39 -1.67 10.97
C GLU A 200 -0.46 -1.04 12.37
N ALA A 201 -0.51 0.30 12.48
CA ALA A 201 -0.69 0.96 13.77
C ALA A 201 -2.08 0.70 14.36
N GLY A 202 -3.04 0.21 13.57
CA GLY A 202 -4.35 -0.21 14.04
C GLY A 202 -5.15 0.90 14.71
N MET A 203 -5.02 2.14 14.22
CA MET A 203 -5.73 3.29 14.78
C MET A 203 -7.23 3.01 14.86
N VAL A 204 -7.79 3.16 16.06
CA VAL A 204 -9.24 3.13 16.28
C VAL A 204 -9.75 4.56 16.20
N TRP A 205 -10.79 4.78 15.40
CA TRP A 205 -11.37 6.09 15.18
C TRP A 205 -12.76 6.19 15.80
N GLU A 206 -12.98 7.27 16.55
CA GLU A 206 -14.28 7.63 17.10
C GLU A 206 -14.74 8.99 16.57
N ARG A 207 -16.01 9.09 16.19
CA ARG A 207 -16.59 10.38 15.79
C ARG A 207 -16.90 11.21 17.03
N GLY A 208 -16.31 12.39 17.11
CA GLY A 208 -16.55 13.36 18.16
C GLY A 208 -17.84 14.17 17.96
N LEU A 209 -18.26 14.86 19.02
CA LEU A 209 -19.40 15.78 18.95
C LEU A 209 -19.08 16.98 18.06
N SER A 210 -19.96 17.25 17.10
CA SER A 210 -19.88 18.43 16.27
C SER A 210 -20.43 19.64 17.01
N VAL A 211 -19.58 20.64 17.27
CA VAL A 211 -19.97 21.86 18.00
C VAL A 211 -20.56 22.90 17.04
N ARG A 212 -20.27 22.82 15.74
CA ARG A 212 -20.70 23.79 14.73
C ARG A 212 -21.38 23.11 13.54
N PRO A 213 -22.42 23.70 12.93
CA PRO A 213 -23.02 23.16 11.72
C PRO A 213 -21.97 22.99 10.60
N GLY A 214 -21.92 21.81 9.99
CA GLY A 214 -20.96 21.51 8.92
C GLY A 214 -19.54 21.18 9.40
N GLU A 215 -19.39 20.90 10.70
CA GLU A 215 -18.16 20.37 11.28
C GLU A 215 -18.27 18.85 11.51
N SER A 216 -17.21 18.12 11.20
CA SER A 216 -17.01 16.73 11.62
C SER A 216 -15.70 16.61 12.38
N VAL A 217 -15.73 15.92 13.52
CA VAL A 217 -14.57 15.71 14.40
C VAL A 217 -14.33 14.21 14.52
N PHE A 218 -13.08 13.79 14.42
CA PHE A 218 -12.66 12.39 14.56
C PHE A 218 -11.47 12.30 15.51
N HIS A 219 -11.52 11.34 16.41
CA HIS A 219 -10.50 11.05 17.41
C HIS A 219 -9.87 9.69 17.07
N GLY A 220 -8.59 9.69 16.75
CA GLY A 220 -7.81 8.49 16.48
C GLY A 220 -6.92 8.13 17.66
N VAL A 221 -6.98 6.88 18.11
CA VAL A 221 -6.13 6.33 19.17
C VAL A 221 -5.40 5.10 18.65
N SER A 222 -4.07 5.05 18.83
CA SER A 222 -3.26 3.88 18.49
C SER A 222 -3.27 2.85 19.64
N PRO A 223 -3.60 1.56 19.41
CA PRO A 223 -3.56 0.51 20.42
C PRO A 223 -2.16 0.24 21.00
N HIS A 224 -1.10 0.49 20.22
CA HIS A 224 0.28 0.23 20.63
C HIS A 224 0.91 1.42 21.35
N THR A 225 0.35 1.77 22.50
CA THR A 225 1.07 2.55 23.51
C THR A 225 1.37 1.63 24.68
N CYS A 226 2.37 0.77 24.49
CA CYS A 226 3.02 0.12 25.62
C CYS A 226 3.72 1.21 26.45
N GLY A 227 3.08 1.61 27.55
CA GLY A 227 3.60 2.61 28.47
C GLY A 227 3.03 4.01 28.25
N PHE A 228 1.84 4.26 28.83
CA PHE A 228 1.38 5.54 29.38
C PHE A 228 1.32 6.82 28.52
N ALA A 229 1.61 6.80 27.22
CA ALA A 229 1.45 7.96 26.34
C ALA A 229 0.55 7.63 25.14
N SER A 230 -0.77 7.64 25.33
CA SER A 230 -1.73 7.58 24.21
C SER A 230 -1.65 8.85 23.37
N SER A 231 -1.13 8.76 22.15
CA SER A 231 -1.20 9.87 21.19
C SER A 231 -2.61 9.96 20.63
N VAL A 232 -3.29 11.08 20.86
CA VAL A 232 -4.62 11.34 20.29
C VAL A 232 -4.46 12.15 19.02
N THR A 233 -4.92 11.59 17.92
CA THR A 233 -5.02 12.30 16.64
C THR A 233 -6.40 12.93 16.53
N LEU A 234 -6.47 14.24 16.34
CA LEU A 234 -7.74 14.94 16.10
C LEU A 234 -7.81 15.40 14.64
N VAL A 235 -8.72 14.80 13.88
CA VAL A 235 -9.04 15.28 12.53
C VAL A 235 -10.32 16.10 12.61
N ARG A 236 -10.24 17.38 12.29
CA ARG A 236 -11.40 18.27 12.21
C ARG A 236 -11.62 18.71 10.77
N VAL A 237 -12.80 18.42 10.24
CA VAL A 237 -13.24 18.86 8.92
C VAL A 237 -14.30 19.93 9.11
N CYS A 238 -14.03 21.14 8.66
CA CYS A 238 -14.97 22.26 8.73
C CYS A 238 -15.40 22.69 7.33
N ARG A 239 -16.70 22.82 7.07
CA ARG A 239 -17.18 23.48 5.86
C ARG A 239 -17.01 25.00 6.02
N TRP A 240 -16.30 25.65 5.09
CA TRP A 240 -15.99 27.07 5.15
C TRP A 240 -16.97 27.93 4.34
N ALA A 241 -17.45 27.43 3.20
CA ALA A 241 -18.49 28.08 2.37
C ALA A 241 -19.22 27.05 1.48
N SER A 242 -20.20 27.48 0.67
CA SER A 242 -20.88 26.62 -0.31
C SER A 242 -19.87 26.02 -1.30
N GLY A 243 -19.52 24.75 -1.12
CA GLY A 243 -18.57 24.02 -1.98
C GLY A 243 -17.10 24.09 -1.55
N GLN A 244 -16.74 24.90 -0.53
CA GLN A 244 -15.37 25.02 -0.03
C GLN A 244 -15.23 24.40 1.37
N TYR A 245 -14.23 23.55 1.54
CA TYR A 245 -13.94 22.85 2.79
C TYR A 245 -12.59 23.32 3.37
N ALA A 246 -12.47 23.38 4.68
CA ALA A 246 -11.20 23.56 5.37
C ALA A 246 -11.01 22.35 6.29
N SER A 247 -10.02 21.52 6.02
CA SER A 247 -9.59 20.51 6.98
C SER A 247 -8.53 21.13 7.89
N THR A 248 -8.79 21.09 9.20
CA THR A 248 -7.81 21.44 10.23
C THR A 248 -7.46 20.15 10.95
N LEU A 249 -6.26 19.63 10.71
CA LEU A 249 -5.76 18.49 11.48
C LEU A 249 -4.97 19.05 12.67
N ARG A 250 -5.30 18.58 13.88
CA ARG A 250 -4.59 18.92 15.10
C ARG A 250 -4.10 17.65 15.76
N PHE A 251 -2.84 17.68 16.16
CA PHE A 251 -2.24 16.56 16.87
C PHE A 251 -1.95 16.99 18.29
N SER A 252 -2.33 16.16 19.24
CA SER A 252 -1.96 16.34 20.64
C SER A 252 -1.42 15.02 21.17
N SER A 253 -0.10 14.95 21.35
CA SER A 253 0.50 13.91 22.17
C SER A 253 0.26 14.28 23.62
N ALA A 254 -0.57 13.50 24.33
CA ALA A 254 -0.72 13.64 25.76
C ALA A 254 0.42 12.86 26.44
N ALA A 255 1.37 13.57 27.03
CA ALA A 255 2.21 12.96 28.06
C ALA A 255 1.35 12.72 29.32
N PRO A 256 1.52 11.61 30.04
CA PRO A 256 0.71 11.35 31.23
C PRO A 256 0.99 12.42 32.30
N PRO A 257 0.00 12.77 33.15
CA PRO A 257 0.29 13.51 34.36
C PRO A 257 1.26 12.68 35.21
N LEU A 258 2.34 13.29 35.68
CA LEU A 258 3.24 12.67 36.65
C LEU A 258 2.46 12.46 37.96
N SER A 259 1.85 11.29 38.13
CA SER A 259 1.27 10.87 39.41
C SER A 259 2.02 9.64 39.91
N GLY A 260 2.90 9.87 40.90
CA GLY A 260 3.29 8.83 41.86
C GLY A 260 4.75 8.36 41.85
N PHE A 261 5.69 9.23 42.22
CA PHE A 261 6.85 8.79 43.02
C PHE A 261 7.03 9.78 44.17
N SER A 262 6.55 9.38 45.35
CA SER A 262 6.85 10.05 46.62
C SER A 262 8.15 9.50 47.16
N MET A 263 9.23 10.28 47.09
CA MET A 263 10.25 10.29 48.14
C MET A 263 11.09 11.57 48.06
N GLY A 264 10.95 12.41 49.09
CA GLY A 264 12.03 13.22 49.65
C GLY A 264 12.53 14.45 48.89
N THR A 265 12.28 15.62 49.49
CA THR A 265 13.11 16.85 49.52
C THR A 265 13.25 17.73 48.26
N SER A 266 12.47 18.82 48.30
CA SER A 266 12.81 20.23 47.95
C SER A 266 13.59 20.56 46.66
N ALA A 267 12.86 21.03 45.64
CA ALA A 267 13.30 22.05 44.67
C ALA A 267 12.08 22.59 43.87
N PRO A 268 12.07 23.84 43.38
CA PRO A 268 10.86 24.50 42.88
C PRO A 268 10.41 23.96 41.51
N LEU A 269 9.10 23.75 41.39
CA LEU A 269 8.38 23.45 40.16
C LEU A 269 8.30 24.70 39.27
N VAL A 270 9.10 24.76 38.21
CA VAL A 270 8.78 25.55 37.01
C VAL A 270 9.20 24.74 35.79
N GLY A 271 8.21 24.30 35.00
CA GLY A 271 8.46 23.53 33.80
C GLY A 271 7.18 23.01 33.16
N SER A 272 6.25 23.91 32.84
CA SER A 272 5.12 23.62 31.94
C SER A 272 5.69 23.18 30.58
N ARG A 273 5.80 21.87 30.34
CA ARG A 273 6.27 21.35 29.04
C ARG A 273 5.17 21.57 28.01
N SER A 274 5.49 22.37 27.00
CA SER A 274 4.66 22.71 25.85
C SER A 274 4.14 21.46 25.16
N LEU A 275 2.81 21.35 25.03
CA LEU A 275 2.17 20.49 24.03
C LEU A 275 2.65 20.97 22.65
N ALA A 276 3.40 20.13 21.92
CA ALA A 276 3.69 20.40 20.51
C ALA A 276 2.41 20.10 19.72
N SER A 277 1.54 21.11 19.57
CA SER A 277 0.39 21.02 18.68
C SER A 277 0.79 21.50 17.30
N GLU A 278 0.97 20.58 16.36
CA GLU A 278 1.09 20.96 14.96
C GLU A 278 -0.32 21.11 14.37
N VAL A 279 -0.61 22.30 13.85
CA VAL A 279 -1.89 22.61 13.22
C VAL A 279 -1.66 22.71 11.72
N VAL A 280 -2.01 21.66 11.00
CA VAL A 280 -1.99 21.69 9.54
C VAL A 280 -3.35 22.20 9.08
N ARG A 281 -3.40 23.46 8.60
CA ARG A 281 -4.56 24.00 7.89
C ARG A 281 -4.35 23.82 6.40
N VAL A 282 -5.24 23.05 5.77
CA VAL A 282 -5.31 23.02 4.31
C VAL A 282 -6.59 23.75 3.91
N CYS A 283 -6.43 24.94 3.33
CA CYS A 283 -7.52 25.65 2.68
C CYS A 283 -7.82 24.97 1.33
N LEU A 284 -9.06 24.55 1.11
CA LEU A 284 -9.48 23.91 -0.13
C LEU A 284 -10.30 24.92 -0.93
N SER A 285 -9.81 25.27 -2.13
CA SER A 285 -10.47 26.20 -3.07
C SER A 285 -11.41 25.46 -4.00
#